data_AF-A0A0D2XEK2-F1
#
_entry.id   AF-A0A0D2XEK2-F1
#
_cell.length_a   1.000
_cell.length_b   1.000
_cell.length_c   1.000
_cell.angle_alpha   90.00
_cell.angle_beta   90.00
_cell.angle_gamma   90.00
#
_symmetry.space_group_name_H-M   'P 1'
#
loop_
_entity.id
_entity.type
_entity.pdbx_description
1 polymer ?
#
loop_
_entity_poly.entity_id
_entity_poly.type
_entity_poly.pdbx_seq_one_letter_code
_entity_poly.pdbx_strand_id
1 'polypeptide(L)'
;MWFLVTQWCFGPALIDRGFRWTGGRCELARREVEFGSDTVGDKVTAVACKAAGGKWKGGHDISGHVFLLTLGTAFLMQEVGWAVLRWSGKRNEERCVVMTDGALKSANVESDTSLGEGSERPALGLGGKFAVGVMGLSAWMLLMTAIYFHTWFEKFTGLLTAVMAFYVVYIVPRFVPAVRQVIGLPGI
;
A
#
# COMPACT_ATOMS: atom_id res chain seq x y z
N MET A 1 -7.82 -4.10 -3.07
CA MET A 1 -6.45 -4.27 -3.61
C MET A 1 -5.59 -5.22 -2.78
N TRP A 2 -5.31 -4.95 -1.50
CA TRP A 2 -4.50 -5.82 -0.64
C TRP A 2 -5.05 -7.26 -0.48
N PHE A 3 -6.38 -7.41 -0.44
CA PHE A 3 -7.04 -8.72 -0.45
C PHE A 3 -6.68 -9.53 -1.71
N LEU A 4 -6.64 -8.91 -2.90
CA LEU A 4 -6.27 -9.61 -4.14
C LEU A 4 -4.78 -10.00 -4.19
N VAL A 5 -3.95 -9.22 -3.50
CA VAL A 5 -2.50 -9.42 -3.41
C VAL A 5 -2.17 -10.57 -2.45
N THR A 6 -2.89 -10.69 -1.33
CA THR A 6 -2.57 -11.64 -0.24
C THR A 6 -3.53 -12.82 -0.11
N GLN A 7 -4.74 -12.71 -0.63
CA GLN A 7 -5.79 -13.72 -0.52
C GLN A 7 -6.14 -14.32 -1.89
N TRP A 8 -6.83 -15.46 -1.84
CA TRP A 8 -7.23 -16.25 -3.01
C TRP A 8 -7.93 -15.37 -4.07
N CYS A 9 -7.31 -15.27 -5.25
CA CYS A 9 -7.76 -14.44 -6.36
C CYS A 9 -7.80 -15.29 -7.64
N PHE A 10 -8.96 -15.92 -7.89
CA PHE A 10 -9.15 -16.89 -8.96
C PHE A 10 -8.05 -17.99 -8.95
N GLY A 11 -7.69 -18.45 -7.74
CA GLY A 11 -6.54 -19.33 -7.49
C GLY A 11 -5.57 -18.76 -6.43
N PRO A 12 -4.30 -19.20 -6.43
CA PRO A 12 -3.26 -18.73 -5.49
C PRO A 12 -3.18 -17.20 -5.47
N ALA A 13 -2.80 -16.63 -4.32
CA ALA A 13 -2.59 -15.19 -4.18
C ALA A 13 -1.62 -14.68 -5.25
N LEU A 14 -1.77 -13.41 -5.66
CA LEU A 14 -0.93 -12.83 -6.71
C LEU A 14 0.57 -12.91 -6.36
N ILE A 15 0.90 -12.81 -5.06
CA ILE A 15 2.26 -13.00 -4.53
C ILE A 15 2.77 -14.42 -4.77
N ASP A 16 1.98 -15.45 -4.44
CA ASP A 16 2.38 -16.85 -4.64
C ASP A 16 2.60 -17.18 -6.12
N ARG A 17 1.77 -16.60 -7.01
CA ARG A 17 1.96 -16.70 -8.47
C ARG A 17 3.22 -15.99 -8.94
N GLY A 18 3.44 -14.75 -8.50
CA GLY A 18 4.66 -13.99 -8.82
C GLY A 18 5.92 -14.72 -8.37
N PHE A 19 5.90 -15.30 -7.17
CA PHE A 19 7.00 -16.06 -6.62
C PHE A 19 7.31 -17.32 -7.45
N ARG A 20 6.29 -18.07 -7.86
CA ARG A 20 6.49 -19.25 -8.73
C ARG A 20 6.93 -18.87 -10.14
N TRP A 21 6.38 -17.81 -10.71
CA TRP A 21 6.73 -17.36 -12.06
C TRP A 21 8.20 -16.92 -12.14
N THR A 22 8.70 -16.29 -11.08
CA THR A 22 10.11 -15.90 -10.96
C THR A 22 11.05 -17.05 -10.60
N GLY A 23 10.57 -18.30 -10.61
CA GLY A 23 11.39 -19.50 -10.45
C GLY A 23 11.36 -20.13 -9.06
N GLY A 24 10.54 -19.60 -8.14
CA GLY A 24 10.41 -20.12 -6.79
C GLY A 24 9.72 -21.47 -6.69
N ARG A 25 10.22 -22.32 -5.80
CA ARG A 25 9.75 -23.69 -5.61
C ARG A 25 9.61 -24.04 -4.12
N CYS A 26 8.77 -25.02 -3.85
CA CYS A 26 8.69 -25.67 -2.56
C CYS A 26 9.76 -26.78 -2.48
N GLU A 27 10.73 -26.64 -1.59
CA GLU A 27 11.69 -27.69 -1.25
C GLU A 27 11.17 -28.45 -0.03
N LEU A 28 10.63 -29.66 -0.21
CA LEU A 28 10.24 -30.49 0.93
C LEU A 28 11.48 -31.04 1.65
N ALA A 29 11.45 -31.07 2.98
CA ALA A 29 12.47 -31.78 3.74
C ALA A 29 12.38 -33.27 3.40
N ARG A 30 13.49 -33.85 2.95
CA ARG A 30 13.69 -35.19 2.36
C ARG A 30 13.09 -36.40 3.12
N ARG A 31 12.47 -36.22 4.29
CA ARG A 31 11.92 -37.29 5.14
C ARG A 31 10.53 -37.80 4.71
N GLU A 32 9.80 -37.06 3.88
CA GLU A 32 8.48 -37.48 3.37
C GLU A 32 8.51 -38.02 1.93
N VAL A 33 9.66 -37.92 1.24
CA VAL A 33 9.83 -38.44 -0.14
C VAL A 33 9.86 -39.98 -0.18
N GLU A 34 9.99 -40.63 0.97
CA GLU A 34 10.01 -42.10 1.09
C GLU A 34 8.60 -42.72 1.02
N PHE A 35 7.54 -41.94 1.25
CA PHE A 35 6.14 -42.34 1.03
C PHE A 35 5.63 -41.67 -0.24
N GLY A 36 5.80 -42.36 -1.37
CA GLY A 36 5.49 -41.90 -2.73
C GLY A 36 4.22 -41.05 -2.84
N SER A 37 4.41 -39.74 -2.91
CA SER A 37 3.36 -38.78 -3.20
C SER A 37 3.86 -37.90 -4.33
N ASP A 38 3.30 -38.12 -5.51
CA ASP A 38 3.46 -37.31 -6.73
C ASP A 38 3.05 -35.83 -6.56
N THR A 39 2.79 -35.37 -5.35
CA THR A 39 2.19 -34.06 -5.03
C THR A 39 3.19 -33.01 -4.56
N VAL A 40 4.50 -33.25 -4.73
CA VAL A 40 5.57 -32.31 -4.33
C VAL A 40 5.71 -31.14 -5.30
N GLY A 41 5.43 -31.38 -6.59
CA GLY A 41 5.44 -30.35 -7.64
C GLY A 41 4.20 -29.44 -7.64
N ASP A 42 3.14 -29.82 -6.93
CA ASP A 42 1.79 -29.26 -7.08
C ASP A 42 1.36 -28.33 -5.94
N LYS A 43 2.23 -28.08 -4.96
CA LYS A 43 1.93 -27.09 -3.90
C LYS A 43 2.17 -25.68 -4.45
N VAL A 44 1.09 -25.07 -4.93
CA VAL A 44 1.11 -23.78 -5.64
C VAL A 44 1.26 -22.57 -4.69
N THR A 45 1.04 -22.73 -3.38
CA THR A 45 1.05 -21.64 -2.39
C THR A 45 2.12 -21.82 -1.31
N ALA A 46 2.66 -20.71 -0.79
CA ALA A 46 3.65 -20.74 0.28
C ALA A 46 3.09 -21.39 1.56
N VAL A 47 1.81 -21.18 1.85
CA VAL A 47 1.12 -21.76 3.01
C VAL A 47 1.02 -23.29 2.88
N ALA A 48 0.64 -23.80 1.70
CA ALA A 48 0.57 -25.24 1.47
C ALA A 48 1.94 -25.91 1.53
N CYS A 49 2.99 -25.23 1.04
CA CYS A 49 4.36 -25.72 1.14
C CYS A 49 4.83 -25.81 2.61
N LYS A 50 4.62 -24.76 3.40
CA LYS A 50 5.02 -24.73 4.82
C LYS A 50 4.20 -25.71 5.66
N ALA A 51 2.91 -25.86 5.37
CA ALA A 51 2.04 -26.82 6.04
C ALA A 51 2.48 -28.28 5.79
N ALA A 52 3.06 -28.56 4.62
CA ALA A 52 3.67 -29.83 4.28
C ALA A 52 5.12 -29.98 4.78
N GLY A 53 5.59 -29.12 5.70
CA GLY A 53 6.96 -29.18 6.22
C GLY A 53 8.05 -28.75 5.22
N GLY A 54 7.66 -28.13 4.10
CA GLY A 54 8.57 -27.63 3.07
C GLY A 54 9.11 -26.23 3.32
N LYS A 55 10.24 -25.94 2.68
CA LYS A 55 10.86 -24.62 2.62
C LYS A 55 10.52 -23.95 1.29
N TRP A 56 9.93 -22.76 1.35
CA TRP A 56 9.60 -21.96 0.17
C TRP A 56 10.82 -21.12 -0.23
N LYS A 57 11.46 -21.42 -1.37
CA LYS A 57 12.76 -20.82 -1.75
C LYS A 57 12.90 -20.56 -3.26
N GLY A 58 13.81 -19.63 -3.60
CA GLY A 58 14.30 -19.41 -4.97
C GLY A 58 13.48 -18.46 -5.84
N GLY A 59 12.32 -18.00 -5.38
CA GLY A 59 11.48 -17.03 -6.10
C GLY A 59 11.65 -15.62 -5.59
N HIS A 60 11.09 -14.68 -6.34
CA HIS A 60 10.99 -13.29 -5.96
C HIS A 60 9.81 -13.07 -5.01
N ASP A 61 10.10 -12.66 -3.79
CA ASP A 61 9.06 -12.29 -2.81
C ASP A 61 8.98 -10.76 -2.69
N ILE A 62 7.78 -10.21 -2.87
CA ILE A 62 7.57 -8.77 -2.73
C ILE A 62 7.75 -8.42 -1.25
N SER A 63 8.59 -7.43 -0.94
CA SER A 63 8.77 -7.01 0.45
C SER A 63 7.48 -6.38 0.99
N GLY A 64 6.70 -7.18 1.72
CA GLY A 64 5.44 -6.76 2.33
C GLY A 64 5.63 -5.63 3.34
N HIS A 65 6.75 -5.61 4.07
CA HIS A 65 7.10 -4.52 4.99
C HIS A 65 7.30 -3.21 4.24
N VAL A 66 8.07 -3.22 3.14
CA VAL A 66 8.26 -2.04 2.29
C VAL A 66 6.90 -1.56 1.76
N PHE A 67 6.07 -2.48 1.25
CA PHE A 67 4.74 -2.15 0.75
C PHE A 67 3.86 -1.48 1.82
N LEU A 68 3.71 -2.12 2.98
CA LEU A 68 2.80 -1.65 4.04
C LEU A 68 3.27 -0.34 4.67
N LEU A 69 4.56 -0.21 4.95
CA LEU A 69 5.13 1.00 5.55
C LEU A 69 5.05 2.19 4.59
N THR A 70 5.36 1.98 3.31
CA THR A 70 5.23 3.04 2.31
C THR A 70 3.77 3.43 2.09
N LEU A 71 2.87 2.47 1.90
CA LEU A 71 1.45 2.74 1.67
C LEU A 71 0.79 3.40 2.89
N GLY A 72 1.07 2.91 4.10
CA GLY A 72 0.54 3.48 5.34
C GLY A 72 1.04 4.91 5.61
N THR A 73 2.33 5.17 5.33
CA THR A 73 2.88 6.53 5.44
C THR A 73 2.24 7.47 4.42
N ALA A 74 2.00 7.01 3.19
CA ALA A 74 1.33 7.80 2.16
C ALA A 74 -0.13 8.12 2.53
N PHE A 75 -0.87 7.16 3.11
CA PHE A 75 -2.23 7.40 3.62
C PHE A 75 -2.24 8.43 4.75
N LEU A 76 -1.36 8.28 5.76
CA LEU A 76 -1.26 9.23 6.88
C LEU A 76 -0.87 10.62 6.40
N MET A 77 0.07 10.71 5.45
CA MET A 77 0.45 11.97 4.85
C MET A 77 -0.72 12.62 4.12
N GLN A 78 -1.55 11.82 3.43
CA GLN A 78 -2.65 12.32 2.63
C GLN A 78 -3.86 12.77 3.46
N GLU A 79 -4.22 12.04 4.52
CA GLU A 79 -5.37 12.35 5.38
C GLU A 79 -5.02 13.34 6.50
N VAL A 80 -3.91 13.14 7.21
CA VAL A 80 -3.55 13.97 8.38
C VAL A 80 -2.62 15.11 7.98
N GLY A 81 -1.66 14.84 7.09
CA GLY A 81 -0.68 15.83 6.65
C GLY A 81 -1.31 17.01 5.92
N TRP A 82 -2.22 16.75 4.96
CA TRP A 82 -2.90 17.81 4.20
C TRP A 82 -3.94 18.56 5.04
N ALA A 83 -4.72 17.86 5.86
CA ALA A 83 -5.67 18.50 6.78
C ALA A 83 -4.98 19.48 7.75
N VAL A 84 -3.83 19.09 8.31
CA VAL A 84 -3.00 19.97 9.14
C VAL A 84 -2.45 21.16 8.34
N LEU A 85 -1.96 20.93 7.12
CA LEU A 85 -1.37 21.99 6.30
C LEU A 85 -2.41 23.04 5.86
N ARG A 86 -3.64 22.58 5.58
CA ARG A 86 -4.82 23.40 5.31
C ARG A 86 -5.22 24.21 6.54
N TRP A 87 -5.32 23.57 7.70
CA TRP A 87 -5.68 24.25 8.96
C TRP A 87 -4.62 25.27 9.41
N SER A 88 -3.35 25.00 9.13
CA SER A 88 -2.25 25.93 9.41
C SER A 88 -2.18 27.12 8.44
N GLY A 89 -3.10 27.24 7.46
CA GLY A 89 -3.11 28.31 6.46
C GLY A 89 -1.89 28.32 5.52
N LYS A 90 -1.09 27.26 5.51
CA LYS A 90 0.23 27.25 4.84
C LYS A 90 0.16 26.84 3.37
N ARG A 91 -0.96 26.25 2.92
CA ARG A 91 -1.25 25.96 1.51
C ARG A 91 -2.75 26.04 1.22
N ASN A 92 -3.12 26.89 0.26
CA ASN A 92 -4.42 26.79 -0.41
C ASN A 92 -4.42 25.52 -1.26
N GLU A 93 -5.48 24.74 -1.15
CA GLU A 93 -5.61 23.48 -1.87
C GLU A 93 -6.17 23.72 -3.28
N GLU A 94 -5.27 23.98 -4.24
CA GLU A 94 -5.57 24.18 -5.66
C GLU A 94 -5.74 22.86 -6.43
N ARG A 95 -6.36 21.84 -5.81
CA ARG A 95 -6.53 20.54 -6.46
C ARG A 95 -7.75 20.56 -7.36
N CYS A 96 -7.51 20.54 -8.68
CA CYS A 96 -8.55 20.45 -9.70
C CYS A 96 -9.09 19.03 -9.83
N VAL A 97 -10.40 18.91 -9.94
CA VAL A 97 -11.13 17.67 -10.09
C VAL A 97 -11.97 17.75 -11.36
N VAL A 98 -11.89 16.73 -12.22
CA VAL A 98 -12.73 16.65 -13.42
C VAL A 98 -14.14 16.21 -13.00
N MET A 99 -15.14 17.01 -13.35
CA MET A 99 -16.55 16.71 -13.13
C MET A 99 -17.12 15.80 -14.23
N THR A 100 -18.31 15.26 -13.98
CA THR A 100 -19.05 14.38 -14.92
C THR A 100 -19.43 15.06 -16.23
N ASP A 101 -19.48 16.40 -16.24
CA ASP A 101 -19.69 17.26 -17.41
C ASP A 101 -18.38 17.58 -18.17
N GLY A 102 -17.23 17.07 -17.71
CA GLY A 102 -15.91 17.37 -18.26
C GLY A 102 -15.30 18.69 -17.76
N ALA A 103 -16.00 19.45 -16.91
CA ALA A 103 -15.47 20.69 -16.35
C ALA A 103 -14.40 20.40 -15.28
N LEU A 104 -13.30 21.15 -15.31
CA LEU A 104 -12.31 21.17 -14.23
C LEU A 104 -12.80 22.14 -13.15
N LYS A 105 -13.27 21.62 -12.01
CA LYS A 105 -13.61 22.46 -10.85
C LYS A 105 -12.59 22.26 -9.74
N SER A 106 -12.23 23.35 -9.07
CA SER A 106 -11.47 23.26 -7.83
C SER A 106 -12.33 22.58 -6.78
N ALA A 107 -11.76 21.63 -6.05
CA ALA A 107 -12.44 20.89 -4.98
C ALA A 107 -13.04 21.78 -3.87
N ASN A 108 -12.69 23.07 -3.84
CA ASN A 108 -13.21 24.05 -2.89
C ASN A 108 -14.71 24.37 -3.08
N VAL A 109 -15.27 24.23 -4.29
CA VAL A 109 -16.64 24.68 -4.59
C VAL A 109 -17.74 23.84 -3.89
N GLU A 110 -17.41 22.66 -3.35
CA GLU A 110 -18.37 21.84 -2.58
C GLU A 110 -18.05 21.74 -1.07
N SER A 111 -16.93 22.29 -0.58
CA SER A 111 -16.65 22.30 0.86
C SER A 111 -17.13 23.60 1.50
N ASP A 112 -18.37 23.59 1.97
CA ASP A 112 -19.08 24.67 2.67
C ASP A 112 -18.52 24.93 4.09
N THR A 113 -17.19 24.89 4.24
CA THR A 113 -16.51 25.17 5.50
C THR A 113 -15.76 26.48 5.36
N SER A 114 -16.40 27.54 5.85
CA SER A 114 -15.85 28.88 6.00
C SER A 114 -14.42 28.84 6.56
N LEU A 115 -13.55 29.60 5.90
CA LEU A 115 -12.18 29.88 6.32
C LEU A 115 -12.21 30.54 7.72
N GLY A 116 -12.05 29.73 8.75
CA GLY A 116 -12.06 30.18 10.13
C GLY A 116 -10.75 30.89 10.49
N GLU A 117 -10.84 32.20 10.68
CA GLU A 117 -9.96 33.00 11.53
C GLU A 117 -9.65 32.25 12.85
N GLY A 118 -8.36 32.05 13.17
CA GLY A 118 -8.00 31.32 14.39
C GLY A 118 -6.51 31.26 14.72
N SER A 119 -5.96 32.39 15.20
CA SER A 119 -4.96 32.51 16.28
C SER A 119 -3.68 31.63 16.28
N GLU A 120 -2.58 32.26 15.88
CA GLU A 120 -1.20 32.29 16.45
C GLU A 120 -0.47 31.09 17.12
N ARG A 121 -0.97 29.85 17.18
CA ARG A 121 -0.09 28.70 17.50
C ARG A 121 -0.49 27.45 16.69
N PRO A 122 0.42 26.86 15.88
CA PRO A 122 0.17 25.57 15.26
C PRO A 122 0.29 24.48 16.33
N ALA A 123 -0.71 24.40 17.21
CA ALA A 123 -0.82 23.31 18.15
C ALA A 123 -1.36 22.10 17.38
N LEU A 124 -0.46 21.42 16.67
CA LEU A 124 -0.70 20.10 16.09
C LEU A 124 -1.40 19.27 17.19
N GLY A 125 -2.68 18.95 16.99
CA GLY A 125 -3.48 18.22 17.98
C GLY A 125 -2.82 16.89 18.35
N LEU A 126 -3.22 16.26 19.46
CA LEU A 126 -2.65 14.99 19.92
C LEU A 126 -2.60 13.94 18.78
N GLY A 127 -3.66 13.87 17.97
CA GLY A 127 -3.72 12.99 16.79
C GLY A 127 -2.71 13.32 15.70
N GLY A 128 -2.45 14.60 15.43
CA GLY A 128 -1.43 15.02 14.46
C GLY A 128 0.00 14.71 14.95
N LYS A 129 0.28 14.94 16.24
CA LYS A 129 1.58 14.55 16.86
C LYS A 129 1.79 13.05 16.80
N PHE A 130 0.74 12.28 17.09
CA PHE A 130 0.76 10.82 16.98
C PHE A 130 1.02 10.38 15.55
N ALA A 131 0.30 10.93 14.56
CA ALA A 131 0.49 10.60 13.15
C ALA A 131 1.91 10.91 12.66
N VAL A 132 2.48 12.07 13.00
CA VAL A 132 3.88 12.41 12.68
C VAL A 132 4.84 11.42 13.33
N GLY A 133 4.60 11.03 14.58
CA GLY A 133 5.37 10.00 15.27
C GLY A 133 5.31 8.65 14.54
N VAL A 134 4.13 8.20 14.14
CA VAL A 134 3.93 6.96 13.38
C VAL A 134 4.62 7.02 12.01
N MET A 135 4.53 8.15 11.30
CA MET A 135 5.24 8.34 10.03
C MET A 135 6.76 8.27 10.21
N GLY A 136 7.29 8.89 11.27
CA GLY A 136 8.72 8.83 11.61
C GLY A 136 9.18 7.42 11.94
N LEU A 137 8.44 6.70 12.80
CA LEU A 137 8.72 5.30 13.12
C LEU A 137 8.61 4.40 11.89
N SER A 138 7.63 4.63 11.01
CA SER A 138 7.45 3.87 9.78
C SER A 138 8.61 4.08 8.81
N ALA A 139 9.09 5.32 8.67
CA ALA A 139 10.26 5.65 7.86
C ALA A 139 11.54 5.01 8.44
N TRP A 140 11.68 4.99 9.76
CA TRP A 140 12.81 4.33 10.43
C TRP A 140 12.80 2.81 10.21
N MET A 141 11.65 2.15 10.35
CA MET A 141 11.52 0.72 10.05
C MET A 141 11.81 0.42 8.58
N LEU A 142 11.36 1.30 7.68
CA LEU A 142 11.63 1.17 6.25
C LEU A 142 13.14 1.30 5.96
N LEU A 143 13.83 2.24 6.61
CA LEU A 143 15.28 2.40 6.53
C LEU A 143 16.01 1.13 6.99
N MET A 144 15.66 0.59 8.16
CA MET A 144 16.23 -0.66 8.67
C MET A 144 16.00 -1.83 7.70
N THR A 145 14.79 -1.92 7.14
CA THR A 145 14.44 -2.93 6.13
C THR A 145 15.26 -2.75 4.86
N ALA A 146 15.50 -1.50 4.44
CA ALA A 146 16.28 -1.18 3.25
C ALA A 146 17.77 -1.49 3.41
N ILE A 147 18.32 -1.40 4.63
CA ILE A 147 19.74 -1.68 4.91
C ILE A 147 19.99 -3.18 5.08
N TYR A 148 19.17 -3.87 5.88
CA TYR A 148 19.53 -5.20 6.39
C TYR A 148 18.85 -6.38 5.68
N PHE A 149 17.70 -6.16 5.04
CA PHE A 149 16.87 -7.24 4.52
C PHE A 149 16.58 -7.05 3.03
N HIS A 150 16.20 -8.13 2.36
CA HIS A 150 15.75 -8.16 0.96
C HIS A 150 16.77 -7.73 -0.10
N THR A 151 16.62 -8.30 -1.29
CA THR A 151 17.40 -7.85 -2.46
C THR A 151 16.92 -6.49 -2.94
N TRP A 152 17.74 -5.78 -3.71
CA TRP A 152 17.36 -4.48 -4.30
C TRP A 152 16.09 -4.57 -5.15
N PHE A 153 15.90 -5.70 -5.85
CA PHE A 153 14.74 -5.92 -6.71
C PHE A 153 13.44 -6.17 -5.90
N GLU A 154 13.52 -6.88 -4.78
CA GLU A 154 12.39 -7.09 -3.85
C GLU A 154 11.91 -5.78 -3.21
N LYS A 155 12.85 -4.87 -2.92
CA LYS A 155 12.54 -3.51 -2.44
C LYS A 155 11.85 -2.67 -3.51
N PHE A 156 12.38 -2.70 -4.74
CA PHE A 156 11.84 -1.94 -5.86
C PHE A 156 10.40 -2.35 -6.19
N THR A 157 10.13 -3.66 -6.27
CA THR A 157 8.79 -4.18 -6.55
C THR A 157 7.80 -3.91 -5.42
N GLY A 158 8.24 -3.95 -4.16
CA GLY A 158 7.43 -3.53 -3.00
C GLY A 158 7.04 -2.05 -3.07
N LEU A 159 8.01 -1.18 -3.37
CA LEU A 159 7.78 0.26 -3.55
C LEU A 159 6.84 0.54 -4.72
N LEU A 160 7.08 -0.09 -5.88
CA LEU A 160 6.26 0.08 -7.08
C LEU A 160 4.80 -0.31 -6.82
N THR A 161 4.58 -1.44 -6.14
CA THR A 161 3.24 -1.91 -5.79
C THR A 161 2.54 -0.94 -4.84
N ALA A 162 3.26 -0.33 -3.89
CA ALA A 162 2.72 0.69 -2.99
C ALA A 162 2.36 1.99 -3.72
N VAL A 163 3.23 2.45 -4.63
CA VAL A 163 2.97 3.64 -5.46
C VAL A 163 1.78 3.42 -6.39
N MET A 164 1.68 2.25 -7.02
CA MET A 164 0.52 1.88 -7.84
C MET A 164 -0.76 1.86 -7.00
N ALA A 165 -0.72 1.32 -5.79
CA ALA A 165 -1.87 1.33 -4.87
C ALA A 165 -2.31 2.76 -4.53
N PHE A 166 -1.35 3.61 -4.18
CA PHE A 166 -1.60 5.02 -3.89
C PHE A 166 -2.20 5.75 -5.10
N TYR A 167 -1.65 5.54 -6.30
CA TYR A 167 -2.14 6.15 -7.53
C TYR A 167 -3.60 5.77 -7.81
N VAL A 168 -3.93 4.48 -7.70
CA VAL A 168 -5.29 3.98 -7.91
C VAL A 168 -6.28 4.57 -6.90
N VAL A 169 -5.88 4.73 -5.63
CA VAL A 169 -6.79 5.23 -4.59
C VAL A 169 -6.93 6.75 -4.62
N TYR A 170 -5.85 7.51 -4.80
CA TYR A 170 -5.88 8.97 -4.65
C TYR A 170 -5.92 9.75 -5.95
N ILE A 171 -5.43 9.18 -7.06
CA ILE A 171 -5.25 9.91 -8.31
C ILE A 171 -6.33 9.53 -9.32
N VAL A 172 -6.64 8.25 -9.50
CA VAL A 172 -7.65 7.78 -10.47
C VAL A 172 -9.06 8.36 -10.23
N PRO A 173 -9.58 8.47 -8.99
CA PRO A 173 -10.90 9.06 -8.75
C PRO A 173 -11.00 10.55 -9.13
N ARG A 174 -9.87 11.24 -9.33
CA ARG A 174 -9.84 12.65 -9.78
C ARG A 174 -10.15 12.78 -11.26
N PHE A 175 -9.74 11.79 -12.05
CA PHE A 175 -9.90 11.79 -13.51
C PHE A 175 -11.10 10.99 -13.99
N VAL A 176 -11.55 9.99 -13.22
CA VAL A 176 -12.64 9.10 -13.61
C VAL A 176 -13.81 9.26 -12.63
N PRO A 177 -14.88 9.97 -13.01
CA PRO A 177 -16.05 10.20 -12.15
C PRO A 177 -16.76 8.90 -11.74
N ALA A 178 -16.78 7.89 -12.61
CA ALA A 178 -17.37 6.58 -12.28
C ALA A 178 -16.64 5.87 -11.13
N VAL A 179 -15.32 6.02 -11.06
CA VAL A 179 -14.51 5.46 -9.96
C VAL A 179 -14.70 6.27 -8.68
N ARG A 180 -14.87 7.59 -8.81
CA ARG A 180 -15.20 8.49 -7.68
C ARG A 180 -16.50 8.10 -6.98
N GLN A 181 -17.52 7.70 -7.71
CA GLN A 181 -18.80 7.29 -7.11
C GLN A 181 -18.67 6.05 -6.23
N VAL A 182 -17.67 5.21 -6.46
CA VAL A 182 -17.44 3.96 -5.70
C VAL A 182 -16.46 4.17 -4.55
N ILE A 183 -15.35 4.87 -4.80
CA ILE A 183 -14.23 5.01 -3.84
C ILE A 183 -14.32 6.31 -3.03
N GLY A 184 -15.07 7.31 -3.50
CA GLY A 184 -15.10 8.65 -2.96
C GLY A 184 -13.91 9.50 -3.43
N LEU A 185 -13.75 10.68 -2.81
CA LEU A 185 -12.60 11.56 -2.97
C LEU A 185 -11.78 11.55 -1.66
N PRO A 186 -10.87 10.58 -1.47
CA PRO A 186 -10.09 10.52 -0.25
C PRO A 186 -9.13 11.72 -0.17
N GLY A 187 -9.07 12.38 0.98
CA GLY A 187 -8.25 13.56 1.24
C GLY A 187 -8.81 14.89 0.72
N ILE A 188 -10.14 15.03 0.61
CA ILE A 188 -10.87 16.29 0.38
C ILE A 188 -11.92 16.45 1.47
#